data_AF-A0A6A6DSE1-F1
#
_entry.id   AF-A0A6A6DSE1-F1
#
_cell.length_a   1.000
_cell.length_b   1.000
_cell.length_c   1.000
_cell.angle_alpha   90.00
_cell.angle_beta   90.00
_cell.angle_gamma   90.00
#
_symmetry.space_group_name_H-M   'P 1'
#
loop_
_entity.id
_entity.type
_entity.pdbx_description
1 polymer ?
#
loop_
_entity_poly.entity_id
_entity_poly.type
_entity_poly.pdbx_seq_one_letter_code
_entity_poly.pdbx_strand_id
1 'polypeptide(L)'
;FGSYKDTERRIELALGAVASGECRNLNEARIKYHVPKNRLYARAQGTLSKLDRPGTNKRLDEIQESALINYIKRCDELGFSVMPHMIHDAAEVILNAGSHPPFLPQYLGRDWVTRFLAAHPELVKKKQE
;
A
#
# COMPACT_ATOMS: atom_id res chain seq x y z
N PHE A 1 2.19 -13.99 -20.98
CA PHE A 1 2.19 -14.45 -19.58
C PHE A 1 0.86 -14.19 -18.84
N GLY A 2 -0.20 -13.66 -19.48
CA GLY A 2 -1.45 -13.29 -18.79
C GLY A 2 -1.39 -11.89 -18.19
N SER A 3 -2.37 -11.51 -17.36
CA SER A 3 -2.35 -10.23 -16.63
C SER A 3 -1.16 -10.16 -15.67
N TYR A 4 -0.79 -8.94 -15.26
CA TYR A 4 0.22 -8.75 -14.23
C TYR A 4 -0.16 -9.52 -12.96
N LYS A 5 -1.41 -9.38 -12.50
CA LYS A 5 -1.92 -10.08 -11.31
C LYS A 5 -1.83 -11.60 -11.45
N ASP A 6 -2.18 -12.14 -12.61
CA ASP A 6 -2.11 -13.59 -12.87
C ASP A 6 -0.66 -14.10 -12.83
N THR A 7 0.26 -13.31 -13.38
CA THR A 7 1.69 -13.64 -13.36
C THR A 7 2.22 -13.67 -11.94
N GLU A 8 1.82 -12.71 -11.10
CA GLU A 8 2.23 -12.66 -9.69
C GLU A 8 1.69 -13.84 -8.89
N ARG A 9 0.39 -14.16 -9.05
CA ARG A 9 -0.21 -15.34 -8.41
C ARG A 9 0.51 -16.64 -8.76
N ARG A 10 0.94 -16.79 -10.01
CA ARG A 10 1.69 -17.97 -10.47
C ARG A 10 3.11 -18.01 -9.91
N ILE A 11 3.73 -16.85 -9.66
CA ILE A 11 5.03 -16.77 -9.01
C ILE A 11 4.92 -17.24 -7.56
N GLU A 12 3.87 -16.83 -6.84
CA GLU A 12 3.60 -17.31 -5.47
C GLU A 12 3.42 -18.83 -5.42
N LEU A 13 2.62 -19.39 -6.35
CA LEU A 13 2.47 -20.84 -6.47
C LEU A 13 3.80 -21.53 -6.77
N ALA A 14 4.62 -20.95 -7.67
CA ALA A 14 5.94 -21.50 -8.01
C ALA A 14 6.90 -21.51 -6.81
N LEU A 15 6.88 -20.46 -5.99
CA LEU A 15 7.69 -20.41 -4.76
C LEU A 15 7.18 -21.40 -3.71
N GLY A 16 5.86 -21.52 -3.55
CA GLY A 16 5.24 -22.50 -2.66
C GLY A 16 5.58 -23.94 -3.06
N ALA A 17 5.63 -24.25 -4.35
CA ALA A 17 6.03 -25.56 -4.87
C ALA A 17 7.50 -25.89 -4.58
N VAL A 18 8.38 -24.90 -4.63
CA VAL A 18 9.79 -25.07 -4.23
C VAL A 18 9.89 -25.28 -2.72
N ALA A 19 9.15 -24.51 -1.92
CA ALA A 19 9.17 -24.60 -0.46
C ALA A 19 8.58 -25.93 0.06
N SER A 20 7.57 -26.47 -0.60
CA SER A 20 6.96 -27.78 -0.28
C SER A 20 7.74 -28.98 -0.83
N GLY A 21 8.80 -28.75 -1.60
CA GLY A 21 9.60 -29.82 -2.22
C GLY A 21 8.96 -30.45 -3.47
N GLU A 22 7.83 -29.94 -3.95
CA GLU A 22 7.19 -30.36 -5.20
C GLU A 22 8.05 -30.02 -6.44
N CYS A 23 8.84 -28.95 -6.35
CA CYS A 23 9.86 -28.61 -7.34
C CYS A 23 11.25 -28.62 -6.69
N ARG A 24 12.22 -29.26 -7.34
CA ARG A 24 13.60 -29.39 -6.83
C ARG A 24 14.34 -28.06 -6.80
N ASN A 25 14.02 -27.17 -7.74
CA ASN A 25 14.66 -25.85 -7.85
C ASN A 25 13.75 -24.82 -8.53
N LEU A 26 14.15 -23.55 -8.45
CA LEU A 26 13.44 -22.42 -9.05
C LEU A 26 13.30 -22.54 -10.58
N ASN A 27 14.24 -23.18 -11.28
CA ASN A 27 14.14 -23.33 -12.74
C ASN A 27 13.07 -24.35 -13.15
N GLU A 28 12.92 -25.43 -12.38
CA GLU A 28 11.83 -26.39 -12.56
C GLU A 28 10.47 -25.74 -12.30
N ALA A 29 10.34 -25.01 -11.19
CA ALA A 29 9.13 -24.26 -10.88
C ALA A 29 8.82 -23.20 -11.96
N ARG A 30 9.84 -22.53 -12.49
CA ARG A 30 9.70 -21.58 -13.61
C ARG A 30 9.04 -22.20 -14.82
N ILE A 31 9.48 -23.40 -15.21
CA ILE A 31 8.95 -24.13 -16.36
C ILE A 31 7.53 -24.59 -16.07
N LYS A 32 7.32 -25.28 -14.94
CA LYS A 32 6.03 -25.86 -14.53
C LYS A 32 4.92 -24.83 -14.43
N TYR A 33 5.19 -23.69 -13.78
CA TYR A 33 4.21 -22.62 -13.60
C TYR A 33 4.27 -21.59 -14.72
N HIS A 34 5.08 -21.80 -15.76
CA HIS A 34 5.38 -20.90 -16.89
C HIS A 34 5.54 -19.41 -16.50
N VAL A 35 6.37 -19.11 -15.51
CA VAL A 35 6.60 -17.73 -15.03
C VAL A 35 7.90 -17.12 -15.59
N PRO A 36 8.01 -15.78 -15.69
CA PRO A 36 9.25 -15.13 -16.11
C PRO A 36 10.39 -15.36 -15.11
N LYS A 37 11.57 -15.77 -15.60
CA LYS A 37 12.76 -16.08 -14.79
C LYS A 37 13.12 -14.92 -13.84
N ASN A 38 13.35 -13.73 -14.38
CA ASN A 38 13.85 -12.60 -13.60
C ASN A 38 12.91 -12.22 -12.44
N ARG A 39 11.59 -12.35 -12.65
CA ARG A 39 10.60 -12.04 -11.62
C ARG A 39 10.57 -13.10 -10.52
N LEU A 40 10.56 -14.38 -10.90
CA LEU A 40 10.59 -15.48 -9.94
C LEU A 40 11.83 -15.38 -9.02
N TYR A 41 13.00 -15.12 -9.61
CA TYR A 41 14.24 -14.98 -8.85
C TYR A 41 14.24 -13.75 -7.94
N ALA A 42 13.75 -12.60 -8.41
CA ALA A 42 13.60 -11.42 -7.56
C ALA A 42 12.69 -11.69 -6.35
N ARG A 43 11.62 -12.49 -6.53
CA ARG A 43 10.74 -12.89 -5.42
C ARG A 43 11.33 -13.90 -4.48
N ALA A 44 12.09 -14.86 -4.98
CA ALA A 44 12.88 -15.74 -4.14
C ALA A 44 13.90 -14.96 -3.27
N GLN A 45 14.38 -13.81 -3.75
CA GLN A 45 15.28 -12.90 -3.03
C GLN A 45 14.56 -11.92 -2.09
N GLY A 46 13.24 -12.00 -1.94
CA GLY A 46 12.47 -11.12 -1.05
C GLY A 46 12.10 -9.75 -1.63
N THR A 47 12.28 -9.52 -2.93
CA THR A 47 11.79 -8.29 -3.57
C THR A 47 10.25 -8.28 -3.56
N LEU A 48 9.61 -7.19 -3.16
CA LEU A 48 8.13 -7.11 -3.16
C LEU A 48 7.56 -6.97 -4.57
N SER A 49 6.31 -7.38 -4.75
CA SER A 49 5.55 -7.14 -5.99
C SER A 49 5.07 -5.71 -6.10
N LYS A 50 4.59 -5.29 -7.27
CA LYS A 50 3.86 -4.03 -7.38
C LYS A 50 2.52 -4.05 -6.64
N LEU A 51 1.96 -5.23 -6.36
CA LEU A 51 0.74 -5.38 -5.56
C LEU A 51 1.04 -5.20 -4.07
N ASP A 52 2.20 -5.66 -3.63
CA ASP A 52 2.57 -5.71 -2.20
C ASP A 52 3.45 -4.54 -1.78
N ARG A 53 4.14 -3.90 -2.73
CA ARG A 53 5.00 -2.76 -2.43
C ARG A 53 4.13 -1.61 -1.94
N PRO A 54 4.43 -1.01 -0.77
CA PRO A 54 3.77 0.22 -0.36
C PRO A 54 3.99 1.27 -1.45
N GLY A 55 2.91 1.99 -1.81
CA GLY A 55 2.98 3.04 -2.82
C GLY A 55 4.16 3.96 -2.50
N THR A 56 5.03 4.22 -3.48
CA THR A 56 6.29 4.97 -3.29
C THR A 56 6.09 6.39 -2.69
N ASN A 57 4.84 6.86 -2.65
CA ASN A 57 4.44 8.15 -2.12
C ASN A 57 3.63 8.07 -0.81
N LYS A 58 3.59 6.93 -0.11
CA LYS A 58 3.05 6.85 1.26
C LYS A 58 3.98 7.61 2.20
N ARG A 59 3.62 8.87 2.49
CA ARG A 59 4.36 9.75 3.40
C ARG A 59 4.05 9.50 4.87
N LEU A 60 2.85 9.01 5.17
CA LEU A 60 2.47 8.58 6.51
C LEU A 60 2.88 7.12 6.69
N ASP A 61 3.38 6.79 7.88
CA ASP A 61 3.52 5.39 8.30
C ASP A 61 2.15 4.77 8.63
N GLU A 62 2.11 3.46 8.90
CA GLU A 62 0.85 2.74 9.17
C GLU A 62 0.12 3.25 10.42
N ILE A 63 0.86 3.72 11.43
CA ILE A 63 0.30 4.22 12.69
C ILE A 63 -0.31 5.62 12.46
N GLN A 64 0.42 6.47 11.76
CA GLN A 64 0.01 7.81 11.35
C GLN A 64 -1.21 7.76 10.41
N GLU A 65 -1.20 6.84 9.44
CA GLU A 65 -2.33 6.60 8.53
C GLU A 65 -3.56 6.15 9.31
N SER A 66 -3.40 5.24 10.27
CA SER A 66 -4.48 4.79 11.16
C SER A 66 -5.02 5.91 12.05
N ALA A 67 -4.14 6.78 12.56
CA ALA A 67 -4.54 7.94 13.36
C ALA A 67 -5.39 8.92 12.54
N LEU A 68 -5.01 9.18 11.29
CA LEU A 68 -5.77 10.04 10.39
C LEU A 68 -7.14 9.45 10.04
N ILE A 69 -7.20 8.14 9.77
CA ILE A 69 -8.47 7.43 9.53
C ILE A 69 -9.41 7.56 10.74
N ASN A 70 -8.89 7.37 11.95
CA ASN A 70 -9.67 7.50 13.18
C ASN A 70 -10.16 8.94 13.39
N TYR A 71 -9.34 9.95 13.09
CA TYR A 71 -9.75 11.34 13.10
C TYR A 71 -10.95 11.59 12.16
N ILE A 72 -10.88 11.11 10.92
CA ILE A 72 -11.97 11.27 9.93
C ILE A 72 -13.25 10.58 10.42
N LYS A 73 -13.16 9.34 10.91
CA LYS A 73 -14.30 8.60 11.46
C LYS A 73 -14.92 9.32 12.66
N ARG A 74 -14.09 9.90 13.53
CA ARG A 74 -14.58 10.62 14.71
C ARG A 74 -15.34 11.89 14.34
N CYS A 75 -14.83 12.65 13.36
CA CYS A 75 -15.56 13.81 12.85
C CYS A 75 -16.92 13.40 12.27
N ASP A 76 -16.95 12.27 11.56
CA ASP A 76 -18.14 11.73 10.95
C ASP A 76 -19.20 11.27 11.96
N GLU A 77 -18.78 10.59 13.03
CA GLU A 77 -19.64 10.24 14.18
C GLU A 77 -20.27 11.46 14.85
N LEU A 78 -19.53 12.56 14.88
CA LEU A 78 -19.99 13.84 15.44
C LEU A 78 -20.89 14.63 14.48
N GLY A 79 -21.16 14.10 13.28
CA GLY A 79 -21.99 14.74 12.27
C GLY A 79 -21.28 15.81 11.44
N PHE A 80 -19.95 15.91 11.53
CA PHE A 80 -19.16 16.83 10.73
C PHE A 80 -18.64 16.14 9.46
N SER A 81 -18.96 16.69 8.29
CA SER A 81 -18.33 16.28 7.04
C SER A 81 -16.93 16.86 6.96
N VAL A 82 -15.90 16.01 6.99
CA VAL A 82 -14.51 16.46 6.87
C VAL A 82 -14.23 16.89 5.43
N MET A 83 -13.79 18.14 5.26
CA MET A 83 -13.40 18.66 3.95
C MET A 83 -11.96 18.26 3.59
N PRO A 84 -11.62 18.14 2.29
CA PRO A 84 -10.27 17.73 1.88
C PRO A 84 -9.12 18.56 2.47
N HIS A 85 -9.30 19.86 2.68
CA HIS A 85 -8.25 20.70 3.31
C HIS A 85 -8.02 20.31 4.78
N MET A 86 -9.08 19.99 5.54
CA MET A 86 -8.95 19.55 6.93
C MET A 86 -8.22 18.20 7.05
N ILE A 87 -8.42 17.31 6.06
CA ILE A 87 -7.67 16.05 5.96
C ILE A 87 -6.19 16.33 5.72
N HIS A 88 -5.87 17.29 4.85
CA HIS A 88 -4.48 17.70 4.57
C HIS A 88 -3.82 18.26 5.83
N ASP A 89 -4.47 19.21 6.50
CA ASP A 89 -3.95 19.86 7.70
C ASP A 89 -3.73 18.86 8.84
N ALA A 90 -4.72 17.99 9.10
CA ALA A 90 -4.59 16.95 10.12
C ALA A 90 -3.46 15.95 9.80
N ALA A 91 -3.30 15.59 8.52
CA ALA A 91 -2.24 14.69 8.08
C ALA A 91 -0.85 15.32 8.25
N GLU A 92 -0.67 16.62 7.98
CA GLU A 92 0.58 17.33 8.24
C GLU A 92 0.89 17.42 9.73
N VAL A 93 -0.11 17.68 10.57
CA VAL A 93 0.07 17.68 12.04
C VAL A 93 0.56 16.31 12.53
N ILE A 94 -0.08 15.22 12.08
CA ILE A 94 0.30 13.86 12.45
C ILE A 94 1.72 13.51 11.94
N LEU A 95 2.05 13.90 10.71
CA LEU A 95 3.37 13.67 10.12
C LEU A 95 4.49 14.36 10.91
N ASN A 96 4.25 15.61 11.31
CA ASN A 96 5.23 16.41 12.04
C ASN A 96 5.31 16.01 13.53
N ALA A 97 4.24 15.49 14.12
CA ALA A 97 4.27 14.97 15.49
C ALA A 97 5.23 13.78 15.67
N GLY A 98 5.44 12.98 14.61
CA GLY A 98 6.42 11.89 14.60
C GLY A 98 7.84 12.31 14.21
N SER A 99 8.06 13.56 13.80
CA SER A 99 9.38 14.07 13.42
C SER A 99 10.04 14.73 14.63
N HIS A 100 11.20 14.21 15.06
CA HIS A 100 11.98 14.80 16.14
C HIS A 100 13.04 15.75 15.55
N PRO A 101 13.44 16.84 16.24
CA PRO A 101 14.58 17.65 15.82
C PRO A 101 15.84 16.77 15.64
N PRO A 102 16.69 17.03 14.63
CA PRO A 102 16.84 18.27 13.87
C PRO A 102 16.07 18.31 12.53
N PHE A 103 15.04 17.48 12.33
CA PHE A 103 14.36 17.40 11.04
C PHE A 103 13.48 18.64 10.74
N LEU A 104 13.56 19.11 9.50
CA LEU A 104 12.72 20.18 8.96
C LEU A 104 11.25 19.74 8.93
N PRO A 105 10.29 20.67 9.10
CA PRO A 105 8.87 20.36 8.96
C PRO A 105 8.60 19.74 7.60
N GLN A 106 7.87 18.62 7.63
CA GLN A 106 7.50 17.88 6.44
C GLN A 106 6.12 18.33 5.97
N TYR A 107 6.04 18.67 4.69
CA TYR A 107 4.78 19.08 4.05
C TYR A 107 4.23 17.94 3.21
N LEU A 108 2.91 17.90 2.99
CA LEU A 108 2.28 16.97 2.07
C LEU A 108 2.04 17.64 0.71
N GLY A 109 2.23 16.90 -0.38
CA GLY A 109 2.00 17.44 -1.72
C GLY A 109 0.54 17.84 -1.94
N ARG A 110 0.29 18.79 -2.86
CA ARG A 110 -1.06 19.31 -3.16
C ARG A 110 -2.09 18.21 -3.47
N ASP A 111 -1.70 17.19 -4.24
CA ASP A 111 -2.61 16.11 -4.66
C ASP A 111 -2.64 14.94 -3.68
N TRP A 112 -1.99 15.06 -2.51
CA TRP A 112 -1.85 13.96 -1.57
C TRP A 112 -3.21 13.49 -1.05
N VAL A 113 -4.11 14.41 -0.67
CA VAL A 113 -5.45 14.06 -0.17
C VAL A 113 -6.28 13.32 -1.22
N THR A 114 -6.23 13.77 -2.47
CA THR A 114 -6.93 13.08 -3.58
C THR A 114 -6.46 11.63 -3.72
N ARG A 115 -5.14 11.40 -3.62
CA ARG A 115 -4.56 10.06 -3.70
C ARG A 115 -4.88 9.22 -2.46
N PHE A 116 -4.88 9.84 -1.28
CA PHE A 116 -5.25 9.21 -0.02
C PHE A 116 -6.72 8.73 -0.07
N LEU A 117 -7.65 9.60 -0.45
CA LEU A 117 -9.07 9.24 -0.60
C LEU A 117 -9.30 8.16 -1.68
N ALA A 118 -8.53 8.18 -2.77
CA ALA A 118 -8.59 7.12 -3.78
C ALA A 118 -8.08 5.77 -3.27
N ALA A 119 -7.15 5.76 -2.30
CA ALA A 119 -6.66 4.56 -1.63
C ALA A 119 -7.61 4.04 -0.53
N HIS A 120 -8.45 4.94 0.03
CA HIS A 120 -9.41 4.66 1.11
C HIS A 120 -10.85 4.94 0.67
N PRO A 121 -11.41 4.16 -0.28
CA PRO A 121 -12.77 4.37 -0.77
C PRO A 121 -13.83 4.25 0.33
N GLU A 122 -13.54 3.58 1.45
CA GLU A 122 -14.39 3.48 2.63
C GLU A 122 -14.63 4.82 3.35
N LEU A 123 -13.73 5.80 3.19
CA LEU A 123 -13.84 7.12 3.81
C LEU A 123 -14.67 8.09 2.96
N VAL A 124 -14.81 7.81 1.66
CA VAL A 124 -15.62 8.62 0.75
C VAL A 124 -17.07 8.22 0.95
N LYS A 125 -17.77 8.92 1.86
CA LYS A 125 -19.21 8.73 2.02
C LYS A 125 -19.93 8.99 0.70
N LYS A 126 -20.64 7.97 0.19
CA LYS A 126 -21.72 8.17 -0.77
C LYS A 126 -22.79 9.02 -0.09
N LYS A 127 -23.08 10.19 -0.67
CA LYS A 127 -24.21 11.04 -0.33
C LYS A 127 -25.44 10.12 -0.13
N GLN A 128 -25.92 10.02 1.10
CA GLN A 128 -27.21 9.39 1.36
C GLN A 128 -28.26 10.35 0.79
N GLU A 129 -29.12 9.84 -0.09
CA GLU A 129 -30.28 10.54 -0.62
C GLU A 129 -31.37 10.72 0.43
#